data_AF-A0AAD9YK41-F1
#
_entry.id   AF-A0AAD9YK41-F1
#
_cell.length_a   1.000
_cell.length_b   1.000
_cell.length_c   1.000
_cell.angle_alpha   90.00
_cell.angle_beta   90.00
_cell.angle_gamma   90.00
#
_symmetry.space_group_name_H-M   'P 1'
#
loop_
_entity.id
_entity.type
_entity.pdbx_description
1 polymer ?
#
loop_
_entity_poly.entity_id
_entity_poly.type
_entity_poly.pdbx_seq_one_letter_code
_entity_poly.pdbx_strand_id
1 'polypeptide(L)'
;MKSRNIKNGMDFFLTAYTALKRTARPAHYTVIIDEIFREKYGVSASAADRLEKLTHNICYLFGRATKAVSICPPAYYADIVCERARLHRPHLFDVSDAASTTTGASQTATLSNAVQVHPNLRDMMYYI
;
A
#
# COMPACT_ATOMS: atom_id res chain seq x y z
N MET A 1 6.16 -21.55 6.92
CA MET A 1 7.54 -21.46 7.46
C MET A 1 7.70 -20.07 8.05
N LYS A 2 7.65 -19.94 9.39
CA LYS A 2 7.54 -18.66 10.11
C LYS A 2 8.96 -18.18 10.44
N SER A 3 9.56 -17.35 9.58
CA SER A 3 10.82 -16.68 9.87
C SER A 3 10.50 -15.37 10.60
N ARG A 4 10.97 -15.21 11.83
CA ARG A 4 10.76 -14.00 12.66
C ARG A 4 12.11 -13.51 13.16
N ASN A 5 12.44 -12.24 12.96
CA ASN A 5 13.69 -11.65 13.45
C ASN A 5 13.41 -10.62 14.55
N ILE A 6 13.17 -11.10 15.77
CA ILE A 6 12.73 -10.28 16.92
C ILE A 6 13.83 -9.34 17.44
N LYS A 7 15.06 -9.41 16.92
CA LYS A 7 16.22 -8.78 17.57
C LYS A 7 16.34 -7.27 17.35
N ASN A 8 15.80 -6.68 16.28
CA ASN A 8 16.00 -5.24 15.95
C ASN A 8 14.75 -4.49 15.42
N GLY A 9 13.58 -5.12 15.43
CA GLY A 9 12.33 -4.58 14.87
C GLY A 9 11.30 -5.69 14.72
N MET A 10 10.01 -5.36 14.73
CA MET A 10 8.97 -6.36 14.48
C MET A 10 8.76 -6.50 12.98
N ASP A 11 9.25 -7.59 12.39
CA ASP A 11 9.04 -7.91 10.97
C ASP A 11 8.53 -9.35 10.78
N PHE A 12 7.72 -9.55 9.74
CA PHE A 12 7.18 -10.87 9.39
C PHE A 12 6.86 -11.00 7.91
N PHE A 13 6.91 -12.25 7.43
CA PHE A 13 6.50 -12.61 6.08
C PHE A 13 5.11 -13.26 6.11
N LEU A 14 4.19 -12.77 5.28
CA LEU A 14 2.82 -13.26 5.21
C LEU A 14 2.43 -13.60 3.77
N THR A 15 1.90 -14.80 3.59
CA THR A 15 1.24 -15.24 2.35
C THR A 15 -0.25 -15.44 2.66
N ALA A 16 -1.07 -14.44 2.35
CA ALA A 16 -2.51 -14.49 2.64
C ALA A 16 -3.34 -15.16 1.53
N TYR A 17 -2.76 -15.33 0.34
CA TYR A 17 -3.46 -15.80 -0.85
C TYR A 17 -2.94 -17.16 -1.30
N THR A 18 -3.79 -17.92 -1.97
CA THR A 18 -3.38 -19.13 -2.67
C THR A 18 -2.88 -18.76 -4.06
N ALA A 19 -1.62 -19.05 -4.35
CA ALA A 19 -1.06 -18.81 -5.68
C ALA A 19 -1.70 -19.77 -6.70
N LEU A 20 -2.49 -19.20 -7.61
CA LEU A 20 -3.16 -19.96 -8.67
C LEU A 20 -2.18 -20.45 -9.75
N LYS A 21 -1.09 -19.71 -9.97
CA LYS A 21 -0.06 -19.99 -10.96
C LYS A 21 1.30 -19.50 -10.44
N ARG A 22 2.34 -20.35 -10.58
CA ARG A 22 3.71 -20.15 -10.05
C ARG A 22 3.77 -20.12 -8.51
N THR A 23 5.00 -20.06 -7.98
CA THR A 23 5.28 -19.98 -6.55
C THR A 23 4.74 -18.69 -5.94
N ALA A 24 4.05 -18.80 -4.81
CA ALA A 24 3.58 -17.65 -4.06
C ALA A 24 4.76 -16.79 -3.59
N ARG A 25 4.67 -15.47 -3.75
CA ARG A 25 5.64 -14.52 -3.22
C ARG A 25 5.10 -13.98 -1.89
N PRO A 26 5.72 -14.30 -0.75
CA PRO A 26 5.28 -13.76 0.54
C PRO A 26 5.53 -12.25 0.59
N ALA A 27 4.57 -11.50 1.14
CA ALA A 27 4.74 -10.08 1.43
C ALA A 27 5.53 -9.92 2.73
N HIS A 28 6.51 -9.02 2.74
CA HIS A 28 7.29 -8.67 3.93
C HIS A 28 6.69 -7.43 4.58
N TYR A 29 6.27 -7.56 5.82
CA TYR A 29 5.74 -6.46 6.62
C TYR A 29 6.76 -6.10 7.68
N THR A 30 7.14 -4.82 7.73
CA THR A 30 8.02 -4.25 8.75
C THR A 30 7.24 -3.22 9.55
N VAL A 31 7.16 -3.42 10.86
CA VAL A 31 6.54 -2.47 11.78
C VAL A 31 7.58 -1.41 12.13
N ILE A 32 7.36 -0.20 11.64
CA ILE A 32 8.22 0.95 11.93
C ILE A 32 7.86 1.55 13.30
N ILE A 33 6.55 1.72 13.55
CA ILE A 33 6.00 2.30 14.77
C ILE A 33 4.79 1.46 15.21
N ASP A 34 4.73 1.12 16.49
CA ASP A 34 3.57 0.46 17.10
C ASP A 34 3.33 1.01 18.52
N GLU A 35 2.31 1.85 18.63
CA GLU A 35 1.82 2.40 19.88
C GLU A 35 0.58 1.65 20.41
N ILE A 36 -0.03 0.77 19.59
CA ILE A 36 -1.34 0.16 19.88
C ILE A 36 -1.18 -1.26 20.42
N PHE A 37 -0.46 -2.13 19.71
CA PHE A 37 -0.36 -3.54 20.05
C PHE A 37 0.66 -3.77 21.16
N ARG A 38 1.79 -3.04 21.15
CA ARG A 38 2.79 -3.06 22.23
C ARG A 38 2.26 -2.55 23.56
N GLU A 39 1.46 -1.49 23.58
CA GLU A 39 0.86 -0.99 24.82
C GLU A 39 -0.14 -2.01 25.39
N LYS A 40 -1.00 -2.55 24.53
CA LYS A 40 -2.10 -3.42 24.96
C LYS A 40 -1.70 -4.87 25.28
N TYR A 41 -0.67 -5.40 24.63
CA TYR A 41 -0.27 -6.80 24.72
C TYR A 41 1.20 -7.01 25.11
N GLY A 42 1.92 -5.93 25.41
CA GLY A 42 3.35 -5.94 25.76
C GLY A 42 4.26 -6.26 24.57
N VAL A 43 5.58 -6.35 24.82
CA VAL A 43 6.61 -6.72 23.83
C VAL A 43 6.67 -8.24 23.62
N SER A 44 5.56 -8.94 23.84
CA SER A 44 5.50 -10.40 23.77
C SER A 44 5.13 -10.87 22.37
N ALA A 45 5.38 -12.15 22.10
CA ALA A 45 4.94 -12.83 20.86
C ALA A 45 3.44 -12.66 20.58
N SER A 46 2.62 -12.41 21.62
CA SER A 46 1.18 -12.17 21.50
C SER A 46 0.83 -10.95 20.65
N ALA A 47 1.59 -9.85 20.75
CA ALA A 47 1.34 -8.64 19.95
C ALA A 47 1.56 -8.91 18.45
N ALA A 48 2.69 -9.57 18.12
CA ALA A 48 3.00 -9.96 16.74
C ALA A 48 1.98 -10.95 16.18
N ASP A 49 1.59 -11.98 16.94
CA ASP A 49 0.60 -12.97 16.47
C ASP A 49 -0.78 -12.34 16.22
N ARG A 50 -1.16 -11.31 17.00
CA ARG A 50 -2.40 -10.56 16.78
C ARG A 50 -2.31 -9.67 15.54
N LEU A 51 -1.19 -8.99 15.35
CA LEU A 51 -0.95 -8.16 14.18
C LEU A 51 -0.97 -9.02 12.91
N GLU A 52 -0.24 -10.14 12.89
CA GLU A 52 -0.23 -11.09 11.77
C GLU A 52 -1.64 -11.57 11.41
N LYS A 53 -2.45 -11.96 12.40
CA LYS A 53 -3.84 -12.38 12.19
C LYS A 53 -4.72 -11.26 11.65
N LEU A 54 -4.57 -10.05 12.17
CA LEU A 54 -5.30 -8.88 11.70
C LEU A 54 -4.95 -8.58 10.23
N THR A 55 -3.66 -8.50 9.91
CA THR A 55 -3.14 -8.29 8.55
C THR A 55 -3.66 -9.37 7.60
N HIS A 56 -3.67 -10.64 8.03
CA HIS A 56 -4.23 -11.73 7.25
C HIS A 56 -5.73 -11.56 6.98
N ASN A 57 -6.52 -11.23 8.00
CA ASN A 57 -7.97 -11.00 7.84
C ASN A 57 -8.26 -9.81 6.92
N ILE A 58 -7.47 -8.74 7.03
CA ILE A 58 -7.59 -7.56 6.16
C ILE A 58 -7.39 -7.95 4.68
N CYS A 59 -6.52 -8.91 4.37
CA CYS A 59 -6.31 -9.39 3.00
C CYS A 59 -7.55 -10.02 2.32
N TYR A 60 -8.59 -10.36 3.07
CA TYR A 60 -9.86 -10.87 2.52
C TYR A 60 -10.90 -9.77 2.23
N LEU A 61 -10.65 -8.52 2.65
CA LEU A 61 -11.59 -7.40 2.49
C LEU A 61 -11.44 -6.66 1.15
N PHE A 62 -10.86 -7.31 0.14
CA PHE A 62 -10.67 -6.68 -1.16
C PHE A 62 -11.96 -6.68 -1.99
N GLY A 63 -12.52 -5.50 -2.27
CA GLY A 63 -13.84 -5.38 -2.90
C GLY A 63 -13.91 -5.79 -4.37
N ARG A 64 -12.77 -5.92 -5.06
CA ARG A 64 -12.74 -6.28 -6.50
C ARG A 64 -12.63 -7.79 -6.77
N ALA A 65 -12.34 -8.60 -5.75
CA ALA A 65 -12.17 -10.04 -5.94
C ALA A 65 -12.65 -10.85 -4.73
N THR A 66 -13.24 -12.02 -4.98
CA THR A 66 -13.68 -12.97 -3.95
C THR A 66 -12.55 -13.85 -3.40
N LYS A 67 -11.30 -13.41 -3.56
CA LYS A 67 -10.09 -14.13 -3.14
C LYS A 67 -9.19 -13.20 -2.36
N ALA A 68 -8.45 -13.76 -1.41
CA ALA A 68 -7.43 -13.02 -0.69
C ALA A 68 -6.37 -12.48 -1.66
N VAL A 69 -5.92 -11.26 -1.40
CA VAL A 69 -4.88 -10.57 -2.16
C VAL A 69 -3.50 -10.78 -1.54
N SER A 70 -2.45 -10.56 -2.35
CA SER A 70 -1.06 -10.76 -1.92
C SER A 70 -0.53 -9.71 -0.95
N ILE A 71 -1.08 -8.49 -0.99
CA ILE A 71 -0.75 -7.35 -0.14
C ILE A 71 -2.06 -6.85 0.49
N CYS A 72 -1.99 -6.27 1.69
CA CYS A 72 -3.17 -5.72 2.37
C CYS A 72 -3.96 -4.71 1.49
N PRO A 73 -5.30 -4.81 1.43
CA PRO A 73 -6.16 -3.92 0.67
C PRO A 73 -5.94 -2.42 0.87
N PRO A 74 -5.64 -1.88 2.07
CA PRO A 74 -5.36 -0.45 2.20
C PRO A 74 -4.16 0.02 1.37
N ALA A 75 -3.06 -0.75 1.37
CA ALA A 75 -1.89 -0.44 0.54
C ALA A 75 -2.21 -0.63 -0.95
N TYR A 76 -2.93 -1.70 -1.29
CA TYR A 76 -3.35 -1.95 -2.67
C TYR A 76 -4.27 -0.83 -3.20
N TYR A 77 -5.19 -0.32 -2.37
CA TYR A 77 -6.07 0.79 -2.73
C TYR A 77 -5.28 2.08 -2.94
N ALA A 78 -4.27 2.35 -2.12
CA ALA A 78 -3.38 3.48 -2.32
C ALA A 78 -2.66 3.39 -3.68
N ASP A 79 -2.20 2.20 -4.09
CA ASP A 79 -1.60 2.00 -5.41
C ASP A 79 -2.58 2.31 -6.55
N ILE A 80 -3.84 1.86 -6.44
CA ILE A 80 -4.87 2.17 -7.45
C ILE A 80 -5.19 3.67 -7.46
N VAL A 81 -5.25 4.33 -6.30
CA VAL A 81 -5.43 5.80 -6.21
C VAL A 81 -4.30 6.51 -6.95
N CYS A 82 -3.05 6.13 -6.69
CA CYS A 82 -1.88 6.70 -7.35
C CYS A 82 -1.90 6.47 -8.87
N GLU A 83 -2.33 5.29 -9.32
CA GLU A 83 -2.54 4.98 -10.74
C GLU A 83 -3.60 5.91 -11.36
N ARG A 84 -4.75 6.09 -10.71
CA ARG A 84 -5.81 7.01 -11.21
C ARG A 84 -5.36 8.47 -11.17
N ALA A 85 -4.62 8.88 -10.14
CA ALA A 85 -4.03 10.22 -10.07
C ALA A 85 -3.05 10.48 -11.22
N ARG A 86 -2.27 9.46 -11.64
CA ARG A 86 -1.40 9.55 -12.80
C ARG A 86 -2.19 9.79 -14.09
N LEU A 87 -3.29 9.05 -14.28
CA LEU A 87 -4.19 9.22 -15.42
C LEU A 87 -4.87 10.59 -15.47
N HIS A 88 -5.15 11.20 -14.32
CA HIS A 88 -5.70 12.56 -14.25
C HIS A 88 -4.67 13.66 -14.56
N ARG A 89 -3.38 13.34 -14.63
CA ARG A 89 -2.31 14.32 -14.84
C ARG A 89 -1.45 13.97 -16.06
N PRO A 90 -2.03 13.71 -17.25
CA PRO A 90 -1.28 13.24 -18.41
C PRO A 90 -0.16 14.20 -18.80
N HIS A 91 -0.37 15.51 -18.70
CA HIS A 91 0.60 16.57 -19.01
C HIS A 91 1.90 16.54 -18.19
N LEU A 92 1.93 15.90 -17.02
CA LEU A 92 3.17 15.75 -16.23
C LEU A 92 3.97 14.50 -16.61
N PHE A 93 3.32 13.54 -17.26
CA PHE A 93 3.89 12.24 -17.61
C PHE A 93 4.02 12.04 -19.13
N ASP A 94 3.38 12.90 -19.93
CA ASP A 94 3.52 13.05 -21.38
C ASP A 94 4.75 13.92 -21.71
N VAL A 95 5.89 13.55 -21.11
CA VAL A 95 7.19 14.13 -21.44
C VAL A 95 7.70 13.33 -22.63
N SER A 96 7.71 13.94 -23.82
CA SER A 96 8.42 13.34 -24.95
C SER A 96 9.89 13.17 -24.56
N ASP A 97 10.54 12.10 -25.03
CA ASP A 97 11.94 11.72 -24.74
C ASP A 97 12.97 12.85 -25.01
N ALA A 98 12.56 13.97 -25.62
CA ALA A 98 13.40 15.11 -25.96
C ALA A 98 13.64 16.14 -24.83
N ALA A 99 12.95 16.05 -23.67
CA ALA A 99 13.03 17.07 -22.63
C ALA A 99 13.64 16.58 -21.30
N SER A 100 14.72 15.79 -21.38
CA SER A 100 15.52 15.40 -20.21
C SER A 100 16.64 16.44 -19.92
N THR A 101 16.28 17.71 -19.74
CA THR A 101 17.19 18.70 -19.12
C THR A 101 16.42 19.90 -18.56
N THR A 102 15.89 19.82 -17.33
CA THR A 102 15.71 21.03 -16.50
C THR A 102 16.02 20.72 -15.04
N THR A 103 17.15 21.25 -14.59
CA THR A 103 17.57 21.36 -13.20
C THR A 103 16.64 22.35 -12.48
N GLY A 104 16.14 21.94 -11.30
CA GLY A 104 15.79 22.83 -10.19
C GLY A 104 14.64 23.83 -10.39
N ALA A 105 13.62 23.67 -9.55
CA ALA A 105 12.72 24.75 -9.08
C ALA A 105 11.57 25.29 -9.97
N SER A 106 11.50 25.02 -11.28
CA SER A 106 10.44 25.60 -12.13
C SER A 106 9.15 24.76 -12.32
N GLN A 107 9.11 23.49 -11.90
CA GLN A 107 7.91 22.64 -12.04
C GLN A 107 6.89 22.80 -10.88
N THR A 108 7.25 23.51 -9.82
CA THR A 108 6.39 23.74 -8.64
C THR A 108 5.14 24.56 -8.96
N ALA A 109 5.20 25.43 -9.97
CA ALA A 109 4.06 26.27 -10.36
C ALA A 109 2.96 25.49 -11.12
N THR A 110 3.30 24.45 -11.89
CA THR A 110 2.32 23.64 -12.65
C THR A 110 1.70 22.52 -11.80
N LEU A 111 2.31 22.19 -10.66
CA LEU A 111 1.74 21.29 -9.65
C LEU A 111 0.53 21.90 -8.92
N SER A 112 0.39 23.23 -8.96
CA SER A 112 -0.66 23.98 -8.22
C SER A 112 -2.08 23.72 -8.73
N ASN A 113 -2.24 23.37 -10.01
CA ASN A 113 -3.47 22.81 -10.54
C ASN A 113 -3.49 21.31 -10.23
N ALA A 114 -3.62 20.98 -8.95
CA ALA A 114 -4.05 19.65 -8.53
C ALA A 114 -5.39 19.40 -9.23
N VAL A 115 -5.46 18.42 -10.13
CA VAL A 115 -6.73 17.99 -10.72
C VAL A 115 -7.54 17.40 -9.58
N GLN A 116 -8.35 18.25 -8.95
CA GLN A 116 -9.20 17.84 -7.86
C GLN A 116 -10.33 16.99 -8.43
N VAL A 117 -10.54 15.83 -7.81
CA VAL A 117 -11.67 14.97 -8.11
C VAL A 117 -12.94 15.76 -7.85
N HIS A 118 -13.96 15.58 -8.70
CA HIS A 118 -15.25 16.26 -8.56
C HIS A 118 -15.82 16.07 -7.14
N PRO A 119 -16.40 17.10 -6.48
CA PRO A 119 -16.85 17.03 -5.09
C PRO A 119 -17.77 15.84 -4.77
N ASN A 120 -18.66 15.48 -5.71
CA ASN A 120 -19.57 14.34 -5.55
C ASN A 120 -18.85 12.97 -5.43
N LEU A 121 -17.61 12.87 -5.89
CA LEU A 121 -16.84 11.63 -5.91
C LEU A 121 -15.76 11.59 -4.81
N ARG A 122 -15.61 12.66 -4.02
CA ARG A 122 -14.52 12.80 -3.03
C ARG A 122 -14.56 11.73 -1.94
N ASP A 123 -15.76 11.36 -1.48
CA ASP A 123 -16.00 10.40 -0.39
C ASP A 123 -16.39 9.02 -0.94
N MET A 124 -16.28 8.82 -2.26
CA MET A 124 -16.52 7.54 -2.92
C MET A 124 -15.18 6.85 -3.24
N MET A 125 -15.20 5.52 -3.29
CA MET A 125 -14.11 4.76 -3.89
C MET A 125 -14.16 4.86 -5.43
N TYR A 126 -14.19 6.08 -6.00
CA TYR A 126 -14.20 6.32 -7.46
C TYR A 126 -13.00 5.70 -8.18
N TYR A 127 -11.97 5.39 -7.38
CA TYR A 127 -10.88 4.45 -7.40
C TYR A 127 -10.92 2.96 -7.74
N ILE A 128 -12.05 2.32 -7.43
CA ILE A 128 -12.19 0.87 -7.43
C ILE A 128 -12.58 0.35 -8.81
#